data_AF-A0AA41R4E4-F1
#
_entry.id   AF-A0AA41R4E4-F1
#
_cell.length_a   1.000
_cell.length_b   1.000
_cell.length_c   1.000
_cell.angle_alpha   90.00
_cell.angle_beta   90.00
_cell.angle_gamma   90.00
#
_symmetry.space_group_name_H-M   'P 1'
#
loop_
_entity.id
_entity.type
_entity.pdbx_description
1 polymer ?
#
loop_
_entity_poly.entity_id
_entity_poly.type
_entity_poly.pdbx_seq_one_letter_code
_entity_poly.pdbx_strand_id
1 'polypeptide(L)'
;MKQRNAGQPRQEQAGKMASPDADSGTSRRPVIDNGNGAAGLAVAAGSGNGRKLPERYAIKTSGKEKALTCLEAPNLNVHIEAGLSFTAAVARKSPSGTIFLDGVAQCEPFMDHERQVYNLDHHEGCVRAFTLSTCEQALVMYMKGLDLRNREWHIFANEPDLDTLLAIWILLNHTRIGRQDANQRRLLFALVRYEGVIDALGLELKELSALPETLMRKMQRVVDHLRANELEIKKEGGWNATNYMDYTAAALNKIDQIFYKPSDFIDYQGMEELARIDLSDQRIAVAVEADMGIYEIEPHLNKLYGDRLGVVFLKKGPNTYTVRQTDLFMPITLDPIYERLNFMDTAVKGRTRTNKWGGANDIGGSPRETGTYLTPAQIVHACGAAVAKPGLLERLYRFGTIAALTVLIVLCAHAIRWIWDPAAWIAPSPVAHLWASAEFGFVLALLMGAGLSLMVVARRRSWQYGWSAPIGKQWMLLLPVAALGGWLGGVWAPAAPAAADGNRVALFLPGLIAMPIAVELLFRGLVHGLLAQHALVQRSDSRWFLSWPILGSTVLYAGFAALNIFGHPGAAAAPGAWLSVAAALGGAFLFGFAAGWIRERSHSLFPAMLSHSLAAAAAFLLPRLW
;
A
#
# COMPACT_ATOMS: atom_id res chain seq x y z
N MET A 1 58.86 10.59 17.58
CA MET A 1 59.07 9.12 17.67
C MET A 1 58.50 8.53 16.38
N LYS A 2 59.22 8.16 15.31
CA LYS A 2 60.40 7.28 15.10
C LYS A 2 60.23 5.87 15.68
N GLN A 3 59.80 4.92 14.82
CA GLN A 3 60.42 3.63 14.41
C GLN A 3 59.34 2.76 13.72
N ARG A 4 59.49 2.35 12.44
CA ARG A 4 60.30 1.24 11.88
C ARG A 4 59.82 -0.14 12.37
N ASN A 5 59.76 -1.23 11.61
CA ASN A 5 59.83 -1.57 10.17
C ASN A 5 59.60 -3.11 10.08
N ALA A 6 59.57 -3.66 8.87
CA ALA A 6 59.65 -5.09 8.47
C ALA A 6 58.31 -5.86 8.43
N GLY A 7 58.00 -6.66 7.40
CA GLY A 7 58.77 -7.11 6.24
C GLY A 7 57.89 -7.99 5.35
N GLN A 8 58.11 -7.83 4.04
CA GLN A 8 57.53 -8.54 2.88
C GLN A 8 58.05 -10.00 2.78
N PRO A 9 57.58 -10.90 1.87
CA PRO A 9 57.56 -10.64 0.41
C PRO A 9 56.43 -11.25 -0.46
N ARG A 10 56.31 -10.62 -1.63
CA ARG A 10 55.63 -11.09 -2.85
C ARG A 10 56.40 -12.26 -3.49
N GLN A 11 55.68 -13.17 -4.14
CA GLN A 11 56.22 -14.04 -5.19
C GLN A 11 55.66 -13.61 -6.54
N GLU A 12 56.55 -13.13 -7.41
CA GLU A 12 56.43 -13.17 -8.86
C GLU A 12 56.96 -14.53 -9.35
N GLN A 13 56.28 -15.15 -10.31
CA GLN A 13 56.92 -16.08 -11.23
C GLN A 13 56.53 -15.71 -12.67
N ALA A 14 57.58 -15.48 -13.45
CA ALA A 14 57.55 -15.18 -14.87
C ALA A 14 57.74 -16.47 -15.70
N GLY A 15 57.21 -16.42 -16.92
CA GLY A 15 57.90 -16.96 -18.09
C GLY A 15 57.35 -18.25 -18.70
N LYS A 16 56.78 -18.14 -19.90
CA LYS A 16 57.43 -18.64 -21.12
C LYS A 16 56.70 -18.18 -22.40
N MET A 17 57.43 -17.38 -23.19
CA MET A 17 57.21 -17.14 -24.61
C MET A 17 57.53 -18.40 -25.42
N ALA A 18 56.73 -18.66 -26.45
CA ALA A 18 57.16 -19.37 -27.66
C ALA A 18 56.43 -18.74 -28.87
N SER A 19 57.19 -18.48 -29.91
CA SER A 19 56.82 -18.00 -31.24
C SER A 19 57.86 -18.63 -32.19
N PRO A 20 57.75 -18.53 -33.52
CA PRO A 20 56.63 -18.77 -34.43
C PRO A 20 56.99 -19.88 -35.45
N ASP A 21 56.01 -20.45 -36.15
CA ASP A 21 56.28 -21.16 -37.40
C ASP A 21 55.42 -20.61 -38.53
N ALA A 22 56.10 -20.44 -39.66
CA ALA A 22 55.64 -19.89 -40.92
C ALA A 22 55.29 -21.04 -41.88
N ASP A 23 54.22 -20.86 -42.67
CA ASP A 23 54.10 -21.39 -44.04
C ASP A 23 52.86 -20.74 -44.68
N SER A 24 53.02 -19.82 -45.65
CA SER A 24 53.12 -20.06 -47.10
C SER A 24 51.81 -20.55 -47.74
N GLY A 25 51.45 -19.96 -48.88
CA GLY A 25 50.40 -20.52 -49.76
C GLY A 25 49.37 -19.55 -50.32
N THR A 26 49.82 -18.71 -51.24
CA THR A 26 49.17 -18.38 -52.53
C THR A 26 47.66 -18.62 -52.73
N SER A 27 46.98 -17.50 -53.05
CA SER A 27 46.13 -17.33 -54.24
C SER A 27 45.17 -18.47 -54.62
N ARG A 28 43.87 -18.22 -54.45
CA ARG A 28 42.83 -18.47 -55.48
C ARG A 28 41.52 -17.78 -55.10
N ARG A 29 41.06 -16.87 -55.97
CA ARG A 29 39.63 -16.47 -56.06
C ARG A 29 38.80 -17.69 -56.47
N PRO A 30 37.59 -17.85 -55.94
CA PRO A 30 36.44 -18.32 -56.71
C PRO A 30 35.48 -17.13 -56.87
N VAL A 31 35.26 -16.65 -58.09
CA VAL A 31 34.20 -17.11 -58.99
C VAL A 31 32.83 -16.96 -58.33
N ILE A 32 32.10 -15.97 -58.84
CA ILE A 32 30.67 -15.73 -58.66
C ILE A 32 29.93 -17.03 -59.00
N ASP A 33 29.23 -17.59 -58.03
CA ASP A 33 28.18 -18.58 -58.29
C ASP A 33 26.84 -18.00 -57.85
N ASN A 34 25.96 -17.84 -58.83
CA ASN A 34 24.58 -17.42 -58.68
C ASN A 34 23.77 -18.63 -58.20
N GLY A 35 23.54 -18.73 -56.90
CA GLY A 35 22.75 -19.81 -56.30
C GLY A 35 21.70 -19.30 -55.33
N ASN A 36 20.46 -19.20 -55.80
CA ASN A 36 19.19 -19.26 -55.06
C ASN A 36 19.23 -19.03 -53.53
N GLY A 37 19.12 -17.76 -53.13
CA GLY A 37 18.74 -17.37 -51.77
C GLY A 37 17.23 -17.45 -51.52
N ALA A 38 16.65 -18.65 -51.68
CA ALA A 38 15.27 -18.95 -51.26
C ALA A 38 15.31 -19.67 -49.90
N ALA A 39 15.78 -18.98 -48.86
CA ALA A 39 15.76 -19.50 -47.49
C ALA A 39 14.43 -19.14 -46.81
N GLY A 40 13.47 -20.05 -46.98
CA GLY A 40 12.39 -20.46 -46.07
C GLY A 40 11.82 -19.46 -45.06
N LEU A 41 10.68 -18.87 -45.41
CA LEU A 41 9.56 -18.69 -44.47
C LEU A 41 8.46 -19.67 -44.92
N ALA A 42 8.72 -20.95 -44.69
CA ALA A 42 7.68 -21.96 -44.73
C ALA A 42 6.80 -21.74 -43.49
N VAL A 43 5.52 -21.45 -43.73
CA VAL A 43 4.48 -21.55 -42.70
C VAL A 43 4.42 -23.03 -42.33
N ALA A 44 5.10 -23.41 -41.25
CA ALA A 44 5.15 -24.76 -40.76
C ALA A 44 3.80 -25.13 -40.13
N ALA A 45 2.88 -25.64 -40.93
CA ALA A 45 1.87 -26.58 -40.47
C ALA A 45 2.60 -27.92 -40.23
N GLY A 46 3.23 -28.04 -39.06
CA GLY A 46 4.04 -29.19 -38.69
C GLY A 46 3.90 -29.48 -37.20
N SER A 47 3.19 -30.56 -36.90
CA SER A 47 3.07 -31.22 -35.60
C SER A 47 4.46 -31.51 -35.01
N GLY A 48 4.94 -30.61 -34.17
CA GLY A 48 6.04 -30.81 -33.23
C GLY A 48 5.61 -30.21 -31.90
N ASN A 49 6.02 -30.80 -30.78
CA ASN A 49 5.78 -30.29 -29.41
C ASN A 49 6.47 -28.92 -29.20
N GLY A 50 5.99 -27.89 -29.88
CA GLY A 50 6.48 -26.53 -29.82
C GLY A 50 5.99 -25.87 -28.54
N ARG A 51 6.92 -25.48 -27.66
CA ARG A 51 6.60 -24.61 -26.53
C ARG A 51 5.91 -23.36 -27.07
N LYS A 52 4.63 -23.18 -26.73
CA LYS A 52 3.89 -21.94 -27.00
C LYS A 52 4.62 -20.77 -26.35
N LEU A 53 4.53 -19.57 -26.94
CA LEU A 53 5.00 -18.34 -26.30
C LEU A 53 4.27 -18.16 -24.95
N PRO A 54 4.92 -17.54 -23.95
CA PRO A 54 4.28 -17.30 -22.67
C PRO A 54 3.09 -16.33 -22.83
N GLU A 55 2.00 -16.59 -22.10
CA GLU A 55 0.92 -15.62 -21.96
C GLU A 55 1.38 -14.53 -20.99
N ARG A 56 1.59 -13.32 -21.52
CA ARG A 56 2.23 -12.20 -20.81
C ARG A 56 1.38 -10.93 -20.75
N TYR A 57 0.21 -10.93 -21.38
CA TYR A 57 -0.77 -9.86 -21.29
C TYR A 57 -1.88 -10.31 -20.35
N ALA A 58 -2.04 -9.61 -19.24
CA ALA A 58 -2.96 -9.96 -18.16
C ALA A 58 -3.92 -8.80 -17.88
N ILE A 59 -5.15 -9.13 -17.51
CA ILE A 59 -6.16 -8.15 -17.13
C ILE A 59 -6.20 -8.08 -15.60
N LYS A 60 -5.69 -6.98 -15.05
CA LYS A 60 -5.75 -6.70 -13.61
C LYS A 60 -7.10 -6.07 -13.28
N THR A 61 -7.73 -6.53 -12.20
CA THR A 61 -8.95 -5.92 -11.65
C THR A 61 -8.63 -5.32 -10.29
N SER A 62 -8.71 -3.99 -10.17
CA SER A 62 -8.49 -3.26 -8.92
C SER A 62 -9.77 -2.51 -8.55
N GLY A 63 -10.57 -3.07 -7.64
CA GLY A 63 -11.86 -2.51 -7.27
C GLY A 63 -12.85 -2.52 -8.43
N LYS A 64 -13.17 -1.35 -9.00
CA LYS A 64 -14.04 -1.21 -10.17
C LYS A 64 -13.26 -1.01 -11.48
N GLU A 65 -11.97 -0.71 -11.39
CA GLU A 65 -11.12 -0.41 -12.54
C GLU A 65 -10.50 -1.70 -13.06
N LYS A 66 -10.53 -1.89 -14.37
CA LYS A 66 -9.82 -2.98 -15.03
C LYS A 66 -8.83 -2.41 -16.01
N ALA A 67 -7.62 -2.96 -16.02
CA ALA A 67 -6.57 -2.54 -16.94
C ALA A 67 -5.86 -3.76 -17.52
N LEU A 68 -5.53 -3.68 -18.80
CA LEU A 68 -4.64 -4.62 -19.47
C LEU A 68 -3.19 -4.20 -19.21
N THR A 69 -2.36 -5.13 -18.75
CA THR A 69 -0.94 -4.91 -18.48
C THR A 69 -0.10 -5.99 -19.16
N CYS A 70 1.15 -5.67 -19.44
CA CYS A 70 2.15 -6.68 -19.72
C CYS A 70 2.91 -7.06 -18.45
N LEU A 71 3.14 -8.35 -18.18
CA LEU A 71 3.89 -8.82 -17.01
C LEU A 71 5.37 -8.34 -17.01
N GLU A 72 5.90 -7.99 -18.17
CA GLU A 72 7.26 -7.44 -18.33
C GLU A 72 7.32 -5.91 -18.34
N ALA A 73 6.15 -5.26 -18.31
CA ALA A 73 6.00 -3.81 -18.17
C ALA A 73 4.81 -3.52 -17.24
N PRO A 74 4.87 -3.98 -15.97
CA PRO A 74 3.71 -3.98 -15.06
C PRO A 74 3.28 -2.59 -14.61
N ASN A 75 4.06 -1.56 -14.92
CA ASN A 75 3.80 -0.15 -14.67
C ASN A 75 3.00 0.53 -15.80
N LEU A 76 2.68 -0.18 -16.89
CA LEU A 76 1.86 0.33 -18.00
C LEU A 76 0.47 -0.30 -17.92
N ASN A 77 -0.53 0.54 -17.69
CA ASN A 77 -1.93 0.15 -17.57
C ASN A 77 -2.70 0.65 -18.79
N VAL A 78 -3.20 -0.28 -19.61
CA VAL A 78 -3.97 0.02 -20.81
C VAL A 78 -5.46 -0.09 -20.50
N HIS A 79 -6.17 0.99 -20.79
CA HIS A 79 -7.61 1.16 -20.62
C HIS A 79 -8.23 1.31 -22.00
N ILE A 80 -9.01 0.32 -22.42
CA ILE A 80 -9.67 0.31 -23.72
C ILE A 80 -11.14 -0.04 -23.57
N GLU A 81 -12.00 0.92 -23.89
CA GLU A 81 -13.44 0.83 -23.70
C GLU A 81 -14.17 1.48 -24.86
N ALA A 82 -15.22 0.80 -25.36
CA ALA A 82 -16.02 1.29 -26.46
C ALA A 82 -16.67 2.64 -26.11
N GLY A 83 -16.49 3.64 -26.96
CA GLY A 83 -17.04 4.99 -26.77
C GLY A 83 -16.34 5.83 -25.70
N LEU A 84 -15.19 5.37 -25.17
CA LEU A 84 -14.37 6.18 -24.27
C LEU A 84 -13.94 7.47 -24.98
N SER A 85 -14.07 8.60 -24.31
CA SER A 85 -13.66 9.88 -24.87
C SER A 85 -13.36 10.91 -23.78
N PHE A 86 -12.30 11.69 -23.99
CA PHE A 86 -11.89 12.77 -23.10
C PHE A 86 -11.94 14.11 -23.82
N THR A 87 -12.50 15.13 -23.18
CA THR A 87 -12.43 16.50 -23.71
C THR A 87 -11.00 17.02 -23.70
N ALA A 88 -10.66 17.96 -24.59
CA ALA A 88 -9.36 18.65 -24.65
C ALA A 88 -8.87 19.15 -23.27
N ALA A 89 -9.78 19.74 -22.49
CA ALA A 89 -9.46 20.30 -21.19
C ALA A 89 -9.12 19.22 -20.15
N VAL A 90 -9.77 18.06 -20.22
CA VAL A 90 -9.47 16.92 -19.35
C VAL A 90 -8.13 16.32 -19.76
N ALA A 91 -7.93 16.04 -21.05
CA ALA A 91 -6.70 15.43 -21.55
C ALA A 91 -5.45 16.23 -21.16
N ARG A 92 -5.46 17.57 -21.33
CA ARG A 92 -4.31 18.44 -20.98
C ARG A 92 -4.09 18.63 -19.48
N LYS A 93 -5.09 18.32 -18.65
CA LYS A 93 -5.03 18.40 -17.18
C LYS A 93 -4.88 17.03 -16.54
N SER A 94 -4.72 15.98 -17.34
CA SER A 94 -4.56 14.63 -16.83
C SER A 94 -3.32 14.49 -15.94
N PRO A 95 -3.34 13.53 -15.00
CA PRO A 95 -2.18 13.21 -14.20
C PRO A 95 -0.97 12.86 -15.06
N SER A 96 0.21 13.08 -14.48
CA SER A 96 1.46 12.72 -15.12
C SER A 96 1.55 11.22 -15.42
N GLY A 97 2.12 10.86 -16.57
CA GLY A 97 2.15 9.46 -17.02
C GLY A 97 0.90 9.06 -17.80
N THR A 98 0.27 9.98 -18.53
CA THR A 98 -0.94 9.67 -19.31
C THR A 98 -0.64 9.71 -20.81
N ILE A 99 -1.08 8.69 -21.54
CA ILE A 99 -1.00 8.61 -23.00
C ILE A 99 -2.40 8.35 -23.55
N PHE A 100 -2.85 9.22 -24.45
CA PHE A 100 -4.08 9.03 -25.22
C PHE A 100 -3.71 8.51 -26.60
N LEU A 101 -4.44 7.50 -27.05
CA LEU A 101 -4.26 6.89 -28.37
C LEU A 101 -5.53 7.08 -29.19
N ASP A 102 -5.34 7.45 -30.44
CA ASP A 102 -6.26 7.24 -31.55
C ASP A 102 -7.69 7.78 -31.32
N GLY A 103 -7.82 9.10 -31.38
CA GLY A 103 -9.10 9.79 -31.29
C GLY A 103 -9.81 9.73 -29.92
N VAL A 104 -9.26 9.04 -28.92
CA VAL A 104 -9.85 9.00 -27.57
C VAL A 104 -9.86 10.38 -26.91
N ALA A 105 -8.92 11.27 -27.24
CA ALA A 105 -8.90 12.65 -26.79
C ALA A 105 -9.45 13.59 -27.88
N GLN A 106 -10.45 14.38 -27.54
CA GLN A 106 -11.12 15.34 -28.44
C GLN A 106 -10.29 16.63 -28.58
N CYS A 107 -9.06 16.51 -29.09
CA CYS A 107 -8.19 17.63 -29.44
C CYS A 107 -7.08 17.19 -30.38
N GLU A 108 -6.36 18.17 -30.94
CA GLU A 108 -5.18 17.91 -31.73
C GLU A 108 -4.08 17.15 -30.94
N PRO A 109 -3.19 16.42 -31.63
CA PRO A 109 -2.05 15.75 -31.00
C PRO A 109 -1.16 16.74 -30.27
N PHE A 110 -0.64 16.32 -29.12
CA PHE A 110 0.26 17.16 -28.34
C PHE A 110 1.24 16.33 -27.52
N MET A 111 2.37 16.96 -27.17
CA MET A 111 3.35 16.41 -26.24
C MET A 111 3.64 17.43 -25.14
N ASP A 112 3.22 17.12 -23.92
CA ASP A 112 3.58 17.87 -22.73
C ASP A 112 4.68 17.12 -21.98
N HIS A 113 5.94 17.45 -22.28
CA HIS A 113 7.10 16.80 -21.65
C HIS A 113 7.28 17.20 -20.18
N GLU A 114 6.81 18.38 -19.76
CA GLU A 114 6.92 18.78 -18.35
C GLU A 114 5.97 17.94 -17.49
N ARG A 115 4.75 17.75 -17.96
CA ARG A 115 3.75 16.92 -17.27
C ARG A 115 3.83 15.45 -17.64
N GLN A 116 4.56 15.07 -18.68
CA GLN A 116 4.60 13.71 -19.22
C GLN A 116 3.18 13.22 -19.59
N VAL A 117 2.47 14.05 -20.37
CA VAL A 117 1.15 13.75 -20.92
C VAL A 117 1.21 13.86 -22.44
N TYR A 118 0.77 12.82 -23.13
CA TYR A 118 0.89 12.69 -24.58
C TYR A 118 -0.45 12.34 -25.22
N ASN A 119 -0.78 12.98 -26.34
CA ASN A 119 -1.90 12.60 -27.20
C ASN A 119 -1.33 12.19 -28.57
N LEU A 120 -1.39 10.89 -28.86
CA LEU A 120 -0.98 10.30 -30.13
C LEU A 120 -2.24 10.05 -30.94
N ASP A 121 -2.51 10.94 -31.88
CA ASP A 121 -3.74 10.93 -32.67
C ASP A 121 -3.49 11.49 -34.07
N HIS A 122 -4.38 11.17 -34.99
CA HIS A 122 -4.40 11.74 -36.33
C HIS A 122 -5.83 12.00 -36.86
N HIS A 123 -6.84 11.83 -36.00
CA HIS A 123 -8.25 12.04 -36.30
C HIS A 123 -8.70 13.48 -36.00
N GLU A 124 -8.53 13.93 -34.76
CA GLU A 124 -9.06 15.23 -34.31
C GLU A 124 -8.00 16.33 -34.45
N GLY A 125 -8.41 17.51 -34.91
CA GLY A 125 -7.50 18.66 -35.07
C GLY A 125 -6.34 18.45 -36.07
N CYS A 126 -6.42 17.41 -36.89
CA CYS A 126 -5.39 16.98 -37.82
C CYS A 126 -5.89 16.91 -39.25
N VAL A 127 -4.97 17.04 -40.22
CA VAL A 127 -5.22 16.63 -41.60
C VAL A 127 -4.70 15.22 -41.76
N ARG A 128 -5.58 14.22 -41.64
CA ARG A 128 -5.24 12.78 -41.63
C ARG A 128 -4.24 12.38 -42.70
N ALA A 129 -4.36 12.93 -43.91
CA ALA A 129 -3.48 12.60 -45.05
C ALA A 129 -2.01 13.02 -44.91
N PHE A 130 -1.68 13.90 -43.96
CA PHE A 130 -0.32 14.40 -43.74
C PHE A 130 0.19 14.15 -42.31
N THR A 131 -0.67 13.67 -41.42
CA THR A 131 -0.29 13.28 -40.06
C THR A 131 0.01 11.79 -40.03
N LEU A 132 1.11 11.39 -39.38
CA LEU A 132 1.43 9.98 -39.15
C LEU A 132 0.31 9.29 -38.36
N SER A 133 0.07 8.00 -38.60
CA SER A 133 -0.92 7.25 -37.81
C SER A 133 -0.48 7.09 -36.34
N THR A 134 -1.37 6.65 -35.47
CA THR A 134 -1.10 6.48 -34.03
C THR A 134 0.04 5.48 -33.79
N CYS A 135 0.11 4.35 -34.52
CA CYS A 135 1.21 3.39 -34.37
C CYS A 135 2.57 3.95 -34.84
N GLU A 136 2.58 4.75 -35.90
CA GLU A 136 3.78 5.45 -36.37
C GLU A 136 4.27 6.46 -35.33
N GLN A 137 3.36 7.23 -34.73
CA GLN A 137 3.68 8.18 -33.66
C GLN A 137 4.26 7.47 -32.43
N ALA A 138 3.65 6.37 -31.97
CA ALA A 138 4.16 5.57 -30.86
C ALA A 138 5.57 5.03 -31.13
N LEU A 139 5.81 4.53 -32.35
CA LEU A 139 7.14 4.07 -32.76
C LEU A 139 8.16 5.21 -32.76
N VAL A 140 7.80 6.39 -33.28
CA VAL A 140 8.67 7.57 -33.28
C VAL A 140 9.01 7.99 -31.85
N MET A 141 8.03 8.09 -30.96
CA MET A 141 8.26 8.44 -29.56
C MET A 141 9.22 7.47 -28.88
N TYR A 142 9.00 6.17 -29.06
CA TYR A 142 9.90 5.14 -28.55
C TYR A 142 11.33 5.32 -29.09
N MET A 143 11.49 5.45 -30.41
CA MET A 143 12.80 5.59 -31.06
C MET A 143 13.51 6.90 -30.71
N LYS A 144 12.76 7.94 -30.33
CA LYS A 144 13.29 9.22 -29.84
C LYS A 144 13.64 9.21 -28.35
N GLY A 145 13.39 8.10 -27.64
CA GLY A 145 13.86 7.89 -26.28
C GLY A 145 12.82 8.14 -25.19
N LEU A 146 11.52 8.00 -25.49
CA LEU A 146 10.49 7.99 -24.45
C LEU A 146 10.79 6.90 -23.41
N ASP A 147 11.09 7.30 -22.17
CA ASP A 147 11.40 6.36 -21.08
C ASP A 147 10.14 6.01 -20.28
N LEU A 148 9.60 4.83 -20.57
CA LEU A 148 8.40 4.32 -19.93
C LEU A 148 8.65 3.62 -18.59
N ARG A 149 9.89 3.54 -18.08
CA ARG A 149 10.23 2.76 -16.87
C ARG A 149 10.10 3.52 -15.56
N ASN A 150 10.16 4.85 -15.62
CA ASN A 150 10.40 5.68 -14.43
C ASN A 150 9.16 5.96 -13.58
N ARG A 151 7.96 5.57 -14.03
CA ARG A 151 6.68 5.88 -13.38
C ARG A 151 5.56 4.96 -13.84
N GLU A 152 4.40 5.12 -13.24
CA GLU A 152 3.16 4.57 -13.77
C GLU A 152 2.70 5.29 -15.02
N TRP A 153 2.22 4.50 -15.98
CA TRP A 153 1.62 4.98 -17.20
C TRP A 153 0.19 4.48 -17.34
N HIS A 154 -0.71 5.38 -17.71
CA HIS A 154 -2.08 5.08 -18.09
C HIS A 154 -2.23 5.38 -19.58
N ILE A 155 -2.56 4.34 -20.35
CA ILE A 155 -2.72 4.40 -21.80
C ILE A 155 -4.22 4.23 -22.08
N PHE A 156 -4.85 5.23 -22.69
CA PHE A 156 -6.27 5.23 -22.99
C PHE A 156 -6.50 5.08 -24.49
N ALA A 157 -7.48 4.26 -24.87
CA ALA A 157 -7.94 4.07 -26.23
C ALA A 157 -9.45 3.79 -26.26
N ASN A 158 -10.11 4.08 -27.37
CA ASN A 158 -11.56 3.89 -27.54
C ASN A 158 -11.90 2.72 -28.47
N GLU A 159 -11.06 2.41 -29.46
CA GLU A 159 -11.26 1.31 -30.40
C GLU A 159 -9.98 0.47 -30.57
N PRO A 160 -10.07 -0.88 -30.59
CA PRO A 160 -8.92 -1.75 -30.79
C PRO A 160 -8.71 -2.08 -32.27
N ASP A 161 -8.60 -1.07 -33.14
CA ASP A 161 -8.19 -1.30 -34.52
C ASP A 161 -6.69 -1.61 -34.62
N LEU A 162 -6.21 -1.97 -35.81
CA LEU A 162 -4.83 -2.43 -35.95
C LEU A 162 -3.80 -1.32 -35.70
N ASP A 163 -4.12 -0.05 -36.01
CA ASP A 163 -3.25 1.10 -35.70
C ASP A 163 -3.10 1.26 -34.18
N THR A 164 -4.22 1.29 -33.45
CA THR A 164 -4.22 1.35 -31.99
C THR A 164 -3.54 0.13 -31.36
N LEU A 165 -3.81 -1.07 -31.84
CA LEU A 165 -3.21 -2.31 -31.33
C LEU A 165 -1.69 -2.33 -31.51
N LEU A 166 -1.17 -1.87 -32.65
CA LEU A 166 0.27 -1.76 -32.87
C LEU A 166 0.89 -0.69 -31.96
N ALA A 167 0.22 0.44 -31.75
CA ALA A 167 0.66 1.48 -30.81
C ALA A 167 0.77 0.92 -29.37
N ILE A 168 -0.27 0.24 -28.89
CA ILE A 168 -0.29 -0.41 -27.58
C ILE A 168 0.84 -1.45 -27.49
N TRP A 169 1.00 -2.29 -28.51
CA TRP A 169 2.05 -3.31 -28.54
C TRP A 169 3.44 -2.70 -28.42
N ILE A 170 3.72 -1.61 -29.16
CA ILE A 170 5.01 -0.91 -29.12
C ILE A 170 5.31 -0.39 -27.71
N LEU A 171 4.34 0.28 -27.07
CA LEU A 171 4.51 0.84 -25.73
C LEU A 171 4.74 -0.25 -24.68
N LEU A 172 3.95 -1.33 -24.70
CA LEU A 172 4.10 -2.46 -23.78
C LEU A 172 5.40 -3.25 -24.00
N ASN A 173 5.95 -3.24 -25.22
CA ASN A 173 7.16 -4.00 -25.58
C ASN A 173 8.44 -3.15 -25.66
N HIS A 174 8.41 -1.92 -25.15
CA HIS A 174 9.53 -0.97 -25.25
C HIS A 174 10.88 -1.55 -24.76
N THR A 175 10.89 -2.43 -23.76
CA THR A 175 12.11 -3.07 -23.24
C THR A 175 12.68 -4.16 -24.15
N ARG A 176 11.84 -4.79 -25.00
CA ARG A 176 12.22 -5.90 -25.88
C ARG A 176 12.54 -5.44 -27.30
N ILE A 177 11.82 -4.45 -27.83
CA ILE A 177 12.06 -3.92 -29.18
C ILE A 177 13.53 -3.47 -29.35
N GLY A 178 14.10 -2.86 -28.31
CA GLY A 178 15.50 -2.40 -28.30
C GLY A 178 16.53 -3.54 -28.32
N ARG A 179 16.15 -4.75 -27.93
CA ARG A 179 16.99 -5.97 -27.90
C ARG A 179 16.79 -6.88 -29.11
N GLN A 180 15.74 -6.65 -29.91
CA GLN A 180 15.51 -7.41 -31.13
C GLN A 180 16.68 -7.26 -32.11
N ASP A 181 16.93 -8.33 -32.87
CA ASP A 181 17.88 -8.28 -33.97
C ASP A 181 17.45 -7.28 -35.05
N ALA A 182 18.41 -6.84 -35.86
CA ALA A 182 18.19 -5.80 -36.86
C ALA A 182 17.12 -6.17 -37.90
N ASN A 183 16.94 -7.47 -38.20
CA ASN A 183 15.95 -7.90 -39.19
C ASN A 183 14.54 -7.84 -38.62
N GLN A 184 14.33 -8.29 -37.37
CA GLN A 184 13.03 -8.17 -36.70
C GLN A 184 12.62 -6.71 -36.51
N ARG A 185 13.57 -5.85 -36.14
CA ARG A 185 13.30 -4.41 -36.00
C ARG A 185 12.91 -3.77 -37.34
N ARG A 186 13.58 -4.12 -38.43
CA ARG A 186 13.21 -3.65 -39.78
C ARG A 186 11.85 -4.17 -40.21
N LEU A 187 11.51 -5.40 -39.85
CA LEU A 187 10.19 -5.97 -40.11
C LEU A 187 9.09 -5.19 -39.37
N LEU A 188 9.34 -4.83 -38.10
CA LEU A 188 8.44 -3.99 -37.32
C LEU A 188 8.24 -2.64 -37.99
N PHE A 189 9.33 -1.99 -38.41
CA PHE A 189 9.25 -0.68 -39.08
C PHE A 189 8.46 -0.76 -40.39
N ALA A 190 8.66 -1.84 -41.16
CA ALA A 190 7.91 -2.05 -42.39
C ALA A 190 6.42 -2.28 -42.12
N LEU A 191 6.07 -3.06 -41.10
CA LEU A 191 4.67 -3.31 -40.73
C LEU A 191 3.98 -2.03 -40.26
N VAL A 192 4.61 -1.30 -39.34
CA VAL A 192 4.10 -0.03 -38.81
C VAL A 192 3.94 1.01 -39.90
N ARG A 193 4.92 1.14 -40.80
CA ARG A 193 4.81 2.06 -41.95
C ARG A 193 3.69 1.66 -42.91
N TYR A 194 3.54 0.36 -43.16
CA TYR A 194 2.52 -0.13 -44.07
C TYR A 194 1.11 0.09 -43.51
N GLU A 195 0.89 -0.27 -42.24
CA GLU A 195 -0.38 -0.04 -41.57
C GLU A 195 -0.68 1.44 -41.44
N GLY A 196 0.28 2.28 -41.04
CA GLY A 196 0.05 3.71 -40.89
C GLY A 196 -0.33 4.41 -42.19
N VAL A 197 0.19 3.95 -43.34
CA VAL A 197 -0.27 4.42 -44.65
C VAL A 197 -1.68 3.95 -44.98
N ILE A 198 -2.02 2.69 -44.69
CA ILE A 198 -3.37 2.17 -44.90
C ILE A 198 -4.37 2.94 -44.05
N ASP A 199 -4.03 3.20 -42.79
CA ASP A 199 -4.94 3.87 -41.88
C ASP A 199 -5.07 5.36 -42.24
N ALA A 200 -3.97 6.06 -42.50
CA ALA A 200 -4.02 7.50 -42.83
C ALA A 200 -4.59 7.80 -44.23
N LEU A 201 -4.29 6.95 -45.24
CA LEU A 201 -4.54 7.23 -46.66
C LEU A 201 -5.46 6.22 -47.36
N GLY A 202 -5.91 5.18 -46.67
CA GLY A 202 -6.71 4.12 -47.26
C GLY A 202 -5.91 3.07 -48.03
N LEU A 203 -6.59 1.97 -48.39
CA LEU A 203 -5.99 0.84 -49.12
C LEU A 203 -5.58 1.21 -50.56
N GLU A 204 -6.23 2.22 -51.14
CA GLU A 204 -5.99 2.75 -52.47
C GLU A 204 -4.59 3.38 -52.63
N LEU A 205 -4.02 3.90 -51.54
CA LEU A 205 -2.75 4.62 -51.55
C LEU A 205 -1.62 3.86 -50.82
N LYS A 206 -1.79 2.56 -50.57
CA LYS A 206 -0.80 1.71 -49.88
C LYS A 206 0.58 1.66 -50.56
N GLU A 207 0.67 1.97 -51.84
CA GLU A 207 1.94 2.11 -52.58
C GLU A 207 2.80 3.27 -52.05
N LEU A 208 2.21 4.27 -51.39
CA LEU A 208 2.92 5.38 -50.74
C LEU A 208 3.68 4.96 -49.46
N SER A 209 3.55 3.69 -49.04
CA SER A 209 4.48 3.09 -48.07
C SER A 209 5.91 3.01 -48.60
N ALA A 210 6.10 3.07 -49.92
CA ALA A 210 7.38 2.99 -50.62
C ALA A 210 8.20 1.73 -50.29
N LEU A 211 7.53 0.66 -49.86
CA LEU A 211 8.15 -0.63 -49.61
C LEU A 211 8.32 -1.40 -50.94
N PRO A 212 9.35 -2.25 -51.08
CA PRO A 212 9.44 -3.15 -52.23
C PRO A 212 8.19 -4.02 -52.35
N GLU A 213 7.73 -4.27 -53.58
CA GLU A 213 6.47 -4.99 -53.85
C GLU A 213 6.38 -6.36 -53.14
N THR A 214 7.50 -7.08 -53.09
CA THR A 214 7.60 -8.37 -52.38
C THR A 214 7.40 -8.22 -50.87
N LEU A 215 7.88 -7.13 -50.28
CA LEU A 215 7.69 -6.79 -48.88
C LEU A 215 6.27 -6.28 -48.62
N MET A 216 5.70 -5.44 -49.49
CA MET A 216 4.30 -5.02 -49.39
C MET A 216 3.34 -6.23 -49.37
N ARG A 217 3.52 -7.18 -50.30
CA ARG A 217 2.73 -8.44 -50.33
C ARG A 217 2.92 -9.28 -49.06
N LYS A 218 4.08 -9.19 -48.42
CA LYS A 218 4.32 -9.84 -47.11
C LYS A 218 3.58 -9.09 -45.99
N MET A 219 3.65 -7.76 -45.95
CA MET A 219 3.00 -6.93 -44.94
C MET A 219 1.48 -7.02 -45.05
N GLN A 220 0.91 -7.00 -46.25
CA GLN A 220 -0.52 -7.23 -46.48
C GLN A 220 -0.98 -8.56 -45.86
N ARG A 221 -0.26 -9.67 -46.11
CA ARG A 221 -0.60 -10.96 -45.50
C ARG A 221 -0.55 -10.94 -43.97
N VAL A 222 0.35 -10.17 -43.38
CA VAL A 222 0.43 -10.00 -41.93
C VAL A 222 -0.75 -9.18 -41.42
N VAL A 223 -1.08 -8.06 -42.07
CA VAL A 223 -2.25 -7.23 -41.76
C VAL A 223 -3.54 -8.05 -41.86
N ASP A 224 -3.74 -8.76 -42.97
CA ASP A 224 -4.90 -9.63 -43.20
C ASP A 224 -4.99 -10.71 -42.11
N HIS A 225 -3.86 -11.31 -41.75
CA HIS A 225 -3.81 -12.29 -40.68
C HIS A 225 -4.23 -11.66 -39.34
N LEU A 226 -3.67 -10.51 -38.96
CA LEU A 226 -3.98 -9.84 -37.70
C LEU A 226 -5.46 -9.44 -37.62
N ARG A 227 -6.02 -8.92 -38.72
CA ARG A 227 -7.40 -8.42 -38.80
C ARG A 227 -8.47 -9.48 -39.06
N ALA A 228 -8.10 -10.72 -39.37
CA ALA A 228 -9.06 -11.78 -39.72
C ALA A 228 -10.22 -11.91 -38.71
N ASN A 229 -9.91 -11.95 -37.41
CA ASN A 229 -10.92 -12.08 -36.35
C ASN A 229 -11.80 -10.82 -36.23
N GLU A 230 -11.21 -9.64 -36.40
CA GLU A 230 -11.93 -8.36 -36.40
C GLU A 230 -13.02 -8.35 -37.48
N LEU A 231 -12.62 -8.73 -38.70
CA LEU A 231 -13.48 -8.74 -39.88
C LEU A 231 -14.60 -9.77 -39.75
N GLU A 232 -14.32 -10.94 -39.15
CA GLU A 232 -15.32 -11.97 -38.86
C GLU A 232 -16.37 -11.47 -37.87
N ILE A 233 -15.94 -10.92 -36.73
CA ILE A 233 -16.85 -10.36 -35.71
C ILE A 233 -17.68 -9.20 -36.26
N LYS A 234 -17.07 -8.29 -37.04
CA LYS A 234 -17.76 -7.16 -37.67
C LYS A 234 -18.79 -7.65 -38.70
N LYS A 235 -18.47 -8.67 -39.50
CA LYS A 235 -19.40 -9.28 -40.46
C LYS A 235 -20.61 -9.90 -39.78
N GLU A 236 -20.43 -10.46 -38.58
CA GLU A 236 -21.51 -11.02 -37.76
C GLU A 236 -22.30 -9.96 -36.97
N GLY A 237 -21.88 -8.69 -37.01
CA GLY A 237 -22.49 -7.60 -36.25
C GLY A 237 -22.20 -7.63 -34.75
N GLY A 238 -21.28 -8.48 -34.30
CA GLY A 238 -20.96 -8.69 -32.88
C GLY A 238 -19.98 -7.69 -32.26
N TRP A 239 -19.46 -6.74 -33.06
CA TRP A 239 -18.36 -5.85 -32.64
C TRP A 239 -18.70 -5.04 -31.39
N ASN A 240 -19.89 -4.44 -31.33
CA ASN A 240 -20.31 -3.61 -30.20
C ASN A 240 -20.54 -4.40 -28.90
N ALA A 241 -20.68 -5.72 -28.98
CA ALA A 241 -20.83 -6.61 -27.82
C ALA A 241 -19.49 -7.25 -27.38
N THR A 242 -18.41 -7.01 -28.12
CA THR A 242 -17.10 -7.60 -27.84
C THR A 242 -16.46 -6.92 -26.63
N ASN A 243 -15.87 -7.71 -25.74
CA ASN A 243 -15.01 -7.15 -24.69
C ASN A 243 -13.68 -6.70 -25.33
N TYR A 244 -13.52 -5.38 -25.50
CA TYR A 244 -12.36 -4.79 -26.16
C TYR A 244 -11.04 -5.15 -25.49
N MET A 245 -11.03 -5.34 -24.17
CA MET A 245 -9.82 -5.66 -23.43
C MET A 245 -9.37 -7.11 -23.63
N ASP A 246 -10.33 -8.06 -23.65
CA ASP A 246 -10.04 -9.47 -23.96
C ASP A 246 -9.57 -9.61 -25.42
N TYR A 247 -10.24 -8.91 -26.34
CA TYR A 247 -9.86 -8.87 -27.75
C TYR A 247 -8.45 -8.29 -27.93
N THR A 248 -8.14 -7.18 -27.26
CA THR A 248 -6.82 -6.54 -27.30
C THR A 248 -5.75 -7.50 -26.78
N ALA A 249 -5.96 -8.15 -25.63
CA ALA A 249 -5.00 -9.13 -25.09
C ALA A 249 -4.72 -10.27 -26.08
N ALA A 250 -5.75 -10.81 -26.73
CA ALA A 250 -5.61 -11.85 -27.74
C ALA A 250 -4.85 -11.35 -28.99
N ALA A 251 -5.14 -10.13 -29.46
CA ALA A 251 -4.48 -9.53 -30.60
C ALA A 251 -2.99 -9.24 -30.31
N LEU A 252 -2.65 -8.74 -29.12
CA LEU A 252 -1.26 -8.52 -28.72
C LEU A 252 -0.46 -9.84 -28.66
N ASN A 253 -1.07 -10.92 -28.16
CA ASN A 253 -0.46 -12.26 -28.21
C ASN A 253 -0.22 -12.75 -29.65
N LYS A 254 -1.11 -12.40 -30.58
CA LYS A 254 -0.96 -12.72 -32.00
C LYS A 254 0.17 -11.93 -32.65
N ILE A 255 0.35 -10.66 -32.26
CA ILE A 255 1.50 -9.84 -32.67
C ILE A 255 2.80 -10.44 -32.13
N ASP A 256 2.84 -10.88 -30.87
CA ASP A 256 4.01 -11.56 -30.29
C ASP A 256 4.44 -12.79 -31.10
N GLN A 257 3.49 -13.58 -31.59
CA GLN A 257 3.77 -14.77 -32.42
C GLN A 257 4.43 -14.45 -33.77
N ILE A 258 4.31 -13.21 -34.25
CA ILE A 258 4.96 -12.78 -35.49
C ILE A 258 6.40 -12.35 -35.22
N PHE A 259 6.64 -11.61 -34.14
CA PHE A 259 7.92 -10.95 -33.87
C PHE A 259 8.88 -11.72 -32.97
N TYR A 260 8.36 -12.62 -32.14
CA TYR A 260 9.16 -13.33 -31.15
C TYR A 260 9.18 -14.84 -31.37
N LYS A 261 10.30 -15.43 -30.96
CA LYS A 261 10.51 -16.86 -30.85
C LYS A 261 10.48 -17.26 -29.38
N PRO A 262 10.18 -18.53 -29.04
CA PRO A 262 10.28 -19.00 -27.65
C PRO A 262 11.64 -18.76 -27.00
N SER A 263 12.74 -18.76 -27.78
CA SER A 263 14.09 -18.43 -27.32
C SER A 263 14.24 -16.99 -26.83
N ASP A 264 13.42 -16.08 -27.31
CA ASP A 264 13.48 -14.66 -26.90
C ASP A 264 12.95 -14.49 -25.47
N PHE A 265 12.24 -15.50 -24.93
CA PHE A 265 11.64 -15.50 -23.60
C PHE A 265 12.37 -16.40 -22.59
N ILE A 266 13.63 -16.75 -22.84
CA ILE A 266 14.42 -17.53 -21.86
C ILE A 266 14.55 -16.79 -20.51
N ASP A 267 14.50 -15.45 -20.52
CA ASP A 267 14.55 -14.63 -19.31
C ASP A 267 13.17 -14.34 -18.69
N TYR A 268 12.08 -14.87 -19.25
CA TYR A 268 10.73 -14.71 -18.72
C TYR A 268 10.47 -15.69 -17.58
N GLN A 269 10.06 -15.16 -16.43
CA GLN A 269 9.96 -15.92 -15.18
C GLN A 269 8.54 -15.98 -14.61
N GLY A 270 7.51 -15.64 -15.39
CA GLY A 270 6.10 -15.78 -14.99
C GLY A 270 5.73 -15.02 -13.70
N MET A 271 6.43 -13.93 -13.39
CA MET A 271 6.20 -13.15 -12.19
C MET A 271 5.01 -12.20 -12.39
N GLU A 272 4.06 -12.24 -11.46
CA GLU A 272 2.91 -11.36 -11.43
C GLU A 272 3.06 -10.31 -10.33
N GLU A 273 2.88 -9.02 -10.68
CA GLU A 273 2.79 -7.96 -9.69
C GLU A 273 1.36 -7.87 -9.14
N LEU A 274 1.21 -8.13 -7.83
CA LEU A 274 -0.08 -8.13 -7.14
C LEU A 274 -0.47 -6.76 -6.59
N ALA A 275 0.51 -5.99 -6.09
CA ALA A 275 0.30 -4.65 -5.55
C ALA A 275 1.62 -3.89 -5.46
N ARG A 276 1.54 -2.55 -5.52
CA ARG A 276 2.70 -1.66 -5.35
C ARG A 276 2.29 -0.39 -4.62
N ILE A 277 3.23 0.21 -3.91
CA ILE A 277 3.11 1.57 -3.37
C ILE A 277 4.44 2.31 -3.47
N ASP A 278 4.39 3.62 -3.70
CA ASP A 278 5.55 4.49 -3.54
C ASP A 278 5.80 4.74 -2.04
N LEU A 279 7.02 4.46 -1.59
CA LEU A 279 7.48 4.74 -0.22
C LEU A 279 8.03 6.16 -0.10
N SER A 280 8.65 6.65 -1.17
CA SER A 280 9.18 7.99 -1.38
C SER A 280 9.31 8.24 -2.89
N ASP A 281 9.67 9.45 -3.31
CA ASP A 281 9.86 9.79 -4.73
C ASP A 281 10.84 8.85 -5.46
N GLN A 282 11.73 8.17 -4.73
CA GLN A 282 12.76 7.30 -5.30
C GLN A 282 12.66 5.83 -4.90
N ARG A 283 11.67 5.42 -4.10
CA ARG A 283 11.58 4.04 -3.60
C ARG A 283 10.16 3.49 -3.61
N ILE A 284 10.04 2.21 -3.92
CA ILE A 284 8.78 1.49 -3.97
C ILE A 284 8.82 0.24 -3.07
N ALA A 285 7.64 -0.16 -2.61
CA ALA A 285 7.40 -1.51 -2.12
C ALA A 285 6.46 -2.25 -3.07
N VAL A 286 6.81 -3.48 -3.40
CA VAL A 286 6.06 -4.31 -4.35
C VAL A 286 5.71 -5.65 -3.73
N ALA A 287 4.49 -6.12 -3.97
CA ALA A 287 4.05 -7.48 -3.69
C ALA A 287 3.91 -8.24 -5.01
N VAL A 288 4.55 -9.40 -5.09
CA VAL A 288 4.62 -10.22 -6.31
C VAL A 288 4.32 -11.68 -6.02
N GLU A 289 3.81 -12.39 -7.02
CA GLU A 289 3.62 -13.84 -7.03
C GLU A 289 4.56 -14.45 -8.07
N ALA A 290 5.32 -15.46 -7.68
CA ALA A 290 6.24 -16.17 -8.56
C ALA A 290 6.58 -17.55 -7.99
N ASP A 291 6.83 -18.51 -8.88
CA ASP A 291 7.24 -19.87 -8.49
C ASP A 291 8.67 -19.89 -7.88
N MET A 292 9.52 -18.97 -8.33
CA MET A 292 10.93 -18.84 -7.94
C MET A 292 11.14 -18.23 -6.55
N GLY A 293 12.31 -18.50 -5.94
CA GLY A 293 12.73 -17.95 -4.65
C GLY A 293 12.91 -16.41 -4.66
N ILE A 294 12.85 -15.77 -3.48
CA ILE A 294 12.96 -14.30 -3.39
C ILE A 294 14.30 -13.75 -3.92
N TYR A 295 15.37 -14.52 -3.77
CA TYR A 295 16.70 -14.18 -4.30
C TYR A 295 16.81 -14.38 -5.81
N GLU A 296 16.01 -15.29 -6.38
CA GLU A 296 16.00 -15.58 -7.81
C GLU A 296 15.21 -14.51 -8.57
N ILE A 297 14.13 -13.98 -7.99
CA ILE A 297 13.32 -12.91 -8.60
C ILE A 297 13.96 -11.53 -8.46
N GLU A 298 14.80 -11.30 -7.45
CA GLU A 298 15.33 -9.97 -7.12
C GLU A 298 16.12 -9.33 -8.29
N PRO A 299 17.02 -10.03 -9.01
CA PRO A 299 17.67 -9.48 -10.20
C PRO A 299 16.68 -9.05 -11.30
N HIS A 300 15.57 -9.78 -11.45
CA HIS A 300 14.53 -9.45 -12.42
C HIS A 300 13.74 -8.21 -12.00
N LEU A 301 13.38 -8.12 -10.71
CA LEU A 301 12.73 -6.92 -10.16
C LEU A 301 13.65 -5.70 -10.25
N ASN A 302 14.95 -5.85 -10.02
CA ASN A 302 15.93 -4.77 -10.21
C ASN A 302 16.05 -4.36 -11.69
N LYS A 303 15.89 -5.29 -12.64
CA LYS A 303 15.84 -4.98 -14.08
C LYS A 303 14.57 -4.19 -14.47
N LEU A 304 13.44 -4.46 -13.79
CA LEU A 304 12.17 -3.79 -14.03
C LEU A 304 12.10 -2.41 -13.36
N TYR A 305 12.46 -2.33 -12.08
CA TYR A 305 12.27 -1.14 -11.26
C TYR A 305 13.55 -0.32 -11.02
N GLY A 306 14.71 -0.85 -11.43
CA GLY A 306 16.01 -0.21 -11.20
C GLY A 306 16.29 -0.01 -9.71
N ASP A 307 16.92 1.12 -9.39
CA ASP A 307 17.28 1.50 -8.03
C ASP A 307 16.08 1.88 -7.15
N ARG A 308 14.85 1.86 -7.70
CA ARG A 308 13.64 2.20 -6.93
C ARG A 308 13.18 1.06 -6.03
N LEU A 309 13.62 -0.17 -6.25
CA LEU A 309 13.15 -1.31 -5.47
C LEU A 309 13.64 -1.24 -4.01
N GLY A 310 12.75 -0.90 -3.08
CA GLY A 310 13.08 -0.79 -1.65
C GLY A 310 12.73 -2.05 -0.85
N VAL A 311 11.49 -2.54 -1.00
CA VAL A 311 10.99 -3.72 -0.29
C VAL A 311 10.19 -4.62 -1.24
N VAL A 312 10.44 -5.93 -1.16
CA VAL A 312 9.72 -6.95 -1.93
C VAL A 312 8.97 -7.87 -0.98
N PHE A 313 7.69 -8.10 -1.28
CA PHE A 313 6.86 -9.13 -0.67
C PHE A 313 6.59 -10.22 -1.70
N LEU A 314 7.24 -11.37 -1.59
CA LEU A 314 7.01 -12.52 -2.44
C LEU A 314 5.93 -13.43 -1.82
N LYS A 315 4.80 -13.56 -2.51
CA LYS A 315 3.77 -14.55 -2.22
C LYS A 315 4.24 -15.93 -2.66
N LYS A 316 4.37 -16.86 -1.69
CA LYS A 316 4.78 -18.26 -1.90
C LYS A 316 3.63 -19.25 -1.84
N GLY A 317 2.48 -18.81 -1.36
CA GLY A 317 1.25 -19.59 -1.25
C GLY A 317 0.08 -18.66 -0.94
N PRO A 318 -1.14 -19.18 -0.77
CA PRO A 318 -2.35 -18.36 -0.64
C PRO A 318 -2.24 -17.26 0.41
N ASN A 319 -1.67 -17.59 1.58
CA ASN A 319 -1.53 -16.69 2.73
C ASN A 319 -0.07 -16.59 3.23
N THR A 320 0.91 -16.96 2.40
CA THR A 320 2.32 -17.08 2.83
C THR A 320 3.19 -16.11 2.05
N TYR A 321 3.91 -15.24 2.76
CA TYR A 321 4.79 -14.25 2.16
C TYR A 321 6.20 -14.34 2.75
N THR A 322 7.19 -14.16 1.88
CA THR A 322 8.56 -13.78 2.25
C THR A 322 8.72 -12.29 1.98
N VAL A 323 9.28 -11.55 2.93
CA VAL A 323 9.57 -10.12 2.76
C VAL A 323 11.07 -9.91 2.80
N ARG A 324 11.56 -9.04 1.93
CA ARG A 324 12.98 -8.67 1.86
C ARG A 324 13.12 -7.18 1.61
N GLN A 325 14.04 -6.56 2.33
CA GLN A 325 14.54 -5.23 2.03
C GLN A 325 15.65 -5.37 1.00
N THR A 326 15.44 -4.81 -0.18
CA THR A 326 16.40 -4.88 -1.30
C THR A 326 17.36 -3.70 -1.28
N ASP A 327 16.92 -2.53 -0.82
CA ASP A 327 17.79 -1.37 -0.66
C ASP A 327 18.35 -1.27 0.77
N LEU A 328 19.67 -1.46 0.89
CA LEU A 328 20.43 -1.32 2.14
C LEU A 328 20.45 0.12 2.66
N PHE A 329 20.22 1.12 1.81
CA PHE A 329 20.25 2.54 2.16
C PHE A 329 18.89 3.09 2.58
N MET A 330 17.87 2.24 2.69
CA MET A 330 16.59 2.68 3.26
C MET A 330 16.77 3.20 4.69
N PRO A 331 16.01 4.25 5.08
CA PRO A 331 16.14 4.88 6.39
C PRO A 331 15.60 4.03 7.54
N ILE A 332 14.94 2.91 7.24
CA ILE A 332 14.39 1.97 8.22
C ILE A 332 14.75 0.52 7.86
N THR A 333 14.74 -0.35 8.86
CA THR A 333 14.80 -1.81 8.69
C THR A 333 13.40 -2.39 8.52
N LEU A 334 13.28 -3.72 8.39
CA LEU A 334 11.98 -4.40 8.36
C LEU A 334 11.24 -4.41 9.72
N ASP A 335 11.89 -4.08 10.83
CA ASP A 335 11.26 -4.13 12.17
C ASP A 335 10.00 -3.26 12.32
N PRO A 336 10.02 -1.96 11.95
CA PRO A 336 8.81 -1.13 11.93
C PRO A 336 7.72 -1.67 10.98
N ILE A 337 8.12 -2.30 9.87
CA ILE A 337 7.19 -2.90 8.92
C ILE A 337 6.50 -4.12 9.56
N TYR A 338 7.26 -5.00 10.24
CA TYR A 338 6.69 -6.11 11.00
C TYR A 338 5.76 -5.62 12.11
N GLU A 339 6.10 -4.54 12.82
CA GLU A 339 5.23 -3.93 13.83
C GLU A 339 3.88 -3.52 13.24
N ARG A 340 3.92 -2.85 12.08
CA ARG A 340 2.72 -2.39 11.42
C ARG A 340 1.86 -3.53 10.90
N LEU A 341 2.47 -4.53 10.25
CA LEU A 341 1.78 -5.71 9.76
C LEU A 341 1.14 -6.50 10.91
N ASN A 342 1.87 -6.75 11.99
CA ASN A 342 1.35 -7.45 13.18
C ASN A 342 0.24 -6.70 13.91
N PHE A 343 0.21 -5.36 13.81
CA PHE A 343 -0.89 -4.57 14.35
C PHE A 343 -2.16 -4.71 13.50
N MET A 344 -2.02 -4.82 12.18
CA MET A 344 -3.13 -4.85 11.21
C MET A 344 -3.70 -6.24 10.96
N ASP A 345 -2.87 -7.28 11.00
CA ASP A 345 -3.22 -8.65 10.61
C ASP A 345 -4.09 -9.36 11.64
N THR A 346 -5.30 -9.73 11.25
CA THR A 346 -6.26 -10.48 12.07
C THR A 346 -5.78 -11.90 12.39
N ALA A 347 -4.88 -12.47 11.58
CA ALA A 347 -4.34 -13.81 11.81
C ALA A 347 -3.41 -13.85 13.04
N VAL A 348 -2.82 -12.70 13.39
CA VAL A 348 -1.95 -12.54 14.56
C VAL A 348 -2.83 -12.36 15.81
N LYS A 349 -3.38 -13.46 16.30
CA LYS A 349 -4.20 -13.49 17.54
C LYS A 349 -3.33 -13.13 18.74
N GLY A 350 -3.39 -11.87 19.15
CA GLY A 350 -2.81 -11.39 20.40
C GLY A 350 -1.31 -11.64 20.51
N ARG A 351 -0.50 -11.02 19.64
CA ARG A 351 0.98 -10.91 19.68
C ARG A 351 1.71 -12.07 20.41
N THR A 352 1.31 -13.32 20.16
CA THR A 352 2.03 -14.48 20.69
C THR A 352 3.42 -14.47 20.05
N ARG A 353 4.45 -14.82 20.82
CA ARG A 353 5.83 -14.64 20.37
C ARG A 353 6.17 -15.42 19.08
N THR A 354 5.40 -16.45 18.75
CA THR A 354 5.69 -17.40 17.67
C THR A 354 4.92 -17.13 16.37
N ASN A 355 3.62 -16.83 16.41
CA ASN A 355 2.80 -16.69 15.21
C ASN A 355 2.57 -15.22 14.81
N LYS A 356 3.60 -14.61 14.20
CA LYS A 356 3.61 -13.20 13.80
C LYS A 356 4.47 -12.98 12.56
N TRP A 357 4.30 -11.84 11.91
CA TRP A 357 5.27 -11.30 10.96
C TRP A 357 6.60 -11.06 11.66
N GLY A 358 7.69 -11.53 11.07
CA GLY A 358 9.03 -11.36 11.64
C GLY A 358 10.13 -12.07 10.86
N GLY A 359 11.36 -11.85 11.30
CA GLY A 359 12.56 -12.36 10.65
C GLY A 359 13.78 -11.57 11.12
N ALA A 360 14.81 -11.56 10.28
CA ALA A 360 15.93 -10.63 10.39
C ALA A 360 15.50 -9.21 9.95
N ASN A 361 16.43 -8.27 10.13
CA ASN A 361 16.22 -6.85 9.81
C ASN A 361 16.05 -6.58 8.30
N ASP A 362 16.52 -7.50 7.47
CA ASP A 362 16.60 -7.42 6.01
C ASP A 362 15.78 -8.51 5.29
N ILE A 363 15.41 -9.58 5.98
CA ILE A 363 14.56 -10.64 5.43
C ILE A 363 13.68 -11.30 6.51
N GLY A 364 12.43 -11.61 6.16
CA GLY A 364 11.51 -12.32 7.04
C GLY A 364 10.29 -12.86 6.30
N GLY A 365 9.20 -13.06 7.03
CA GLY A 365 7.98 -13.58 6.42
C GLY A 365 6.73 -13.39 7.26
N SER A 366 5.63 -13.87 6.68
CA SER A 366 4.30 -13.92 7.30
C SER A 366 4.25 -14.87 8.50
N PRO A 367 3.19 -14.81 9.33
CA PRO A 367 2.99 -15.75 10.44
C PRO A 367 3.04 -17.21 9.97
N ARG A 368 3.81 -18.05 10.68
CA ARG A 368 4.13 -19.42 10.21
C ARG A 368 3.00 -20.43 10.37
N GLU A 369 2.16 -20.27 11.40
CA GLU A 369 1.11 -21.25 11.72
C GLU A 369 -0.16 -20.98 10.91
N THR A 370 -0.55 -19.71 10.77
CA THR A 370 -1.82 -19.31 10.16
C THR A 370 -1.67 -18.70 8.77
N GLY A 371 -0.46 -18.29 8.39
CA GLY A 371 -0.28 -17.32 7.31
C GLY A 371 -0.82 -15.94 7.70
N THR A 372 -0.87 -15.04 6.72
CA THR A 372 -1.49 -13.71 6.84
C THR A 372 -2.91 -13.70 6.28
N TYR A 373 -3.80 -12.90 6.88
CA TYR A 373 -5.11 -12.59 6.31
C TYR A 373 -5.14 -11.21 5.63
N LEU A 374 -3.98 -10.56 5.48
CA LEU A 374 -3.87 -9.30 4.76
C LEU A 374 -3.83 -9.56 3.25
N THR A 375 -4.51 -8.71 2.49
CA THR A 375 -4.40 -8.70 1.03
C THR A 375 -3.06 -8.08 0.59
N PRO A 376 -2.56 -8.36 -0.63
CA PRO A 376 -1.34 -7.73 -1.16
C PRO A 376 -1.36 -6.20 -1.03
N ALA A 377 -2.49 -5.57 -1.36
CA ALA A 377 -2.68 -4.12 -1.22
C ALA A 377 -2.56 -3.63 0.24
N GLN A 378 -3.13 -4.37 1.19
CA GLN A 378 -2.99 -4.04 2.61
C GLN A 378 -1.55 -4.20 3.12
N ILE A 379 -0.80 -5.17 2.60
CA ILE A 379 0.60 -5.41 2.95
C ILE A 379 1.48 -4.24 2.47
N VAL A 380 1.39 -3.86 1.19
CA VAL A 380 2.20 -2.73 0.69
C VAL A 380 1.78 -1.41 1.36
N HIS A 381 0.49 -1.19 1.61
CA HIS A 381 0.02 0.00 2.35
C HIS A 381 0.53 0.01 3.81
N ALA A 382 0.60 -1.15 4.48
CA ALA A 382 1.19 -1.26 5.81
C ALA A 382 2.69 -0.93 5.78
N CYS A 383 3.41 -1.34 4.73
CA CYS A 383 4.81 -0.97 4.50
C CYS A 383 4.96 0.55 4.33
N GLY A 384 4.16 1.16 3.43
CA GLY A 384 4.14 2.61 3.22
C GLY A 384 3.87 3.38 4.50
N ALA A 385 2.89 2.95 5.30
CA ALA A 385 2.56 3.58 6.58
C ALA A 385 3.66 3.42 7.65
N ALA A 386 4.51 2.40 7.56
CA ALA A 386 5.64 2.21 8.47
C ALA A 386 6.85 3.09 8.08
N VAL A 387 7.05 3.31 6.77
CA VAL A 387 8.12 4.16 6.23
C VAL A 387 7.76 5.65 6.35
N ALA A 388 6.50 6.00 6.06
CA ALA A 388 6.02 7.37 6.12
C ALA A 388 5.95 7.85 7.57
N LYS A 389 6.64 8.96 7.87
CA LYS A 389 6.48 9.67 9.15
C LYS A 389 5.34 10.66 9.00
N PRO A 390 4.17 10.46 9.65
CA PRO A 390 3.07 11.41 9.55
C PRO A 390 3.51 12.77 10.09
N GLY A 391 3.20 13.82 9.33
CA GLY A 391 3.55 15.20 9.66
C GLY A 391 2.87 15.66 10.96
N LEU A 392 3.42 16.70 11.59
CA LEU A 392 2.87 17.23 12.85
C LEU A 392 1.40 17.67 12.68
N LEU A 393 1.06 18.32 11.56
CA LEU A 393 -0.29 18.78 11.27
C LEU A 393 -1.29 17.63 11.18
N GLU A 394 -0.92 16.53 10.53
CA GLU A 394 -1.78 15.33 10.42
C GLU A 394 -2.01 14.69 11.80
N ARG A 395 -0.97 14.64 12.64
CA ARG A 395 -1.09 14.15 14.02
C ARG A 395 -2.00 15.04 14.87
N LEU A 396 -1.86 16.37 14.75
CA LEU A 396 -2.68 17.33 15.47
C LEU A 396 -4.14 17.30 15.00
N TYR A 397 -4.39 17.20 13.70
CA TYR A 397 -5.73 17.06 13.14
C TYR A 397 -6.43 15.80 13.68
N ARG A 398 -5.75 14.65 13.64
CA ARG A 398 -6.28 13.40 14.18
C ARG A 398 -6.49 13.45 15.69
N PHE A 399 -5.56 14.05 16.43
CA PHE A 399 -5.73 14.27 17.85
C PHE A 399 -6.97 15.15 18.12
N GLY A 400 -7.16 16.22 17.35
CA GLY A 400 -8.32 17.11 17.45
C GLY A 400 -9.64 16.40 17.18
N THR A 401 -9.72 15.54 16.17
CA THR A 401 -10.96 14.78 15.88
C THR A 401 -11.29 13.78 16.99
N ILE A 402 -10.27 13.08 17.53
CA ILE A 402 -10.44 12.15 18.65
C ILE A 402 -10.82 12.91 19.93
N ALA A 403 -10.21 14.07 20.17
CA ALA A 403 -10.54 14.95 21.30
C ALA A 403 -12.00 15.42 21.21
N ALA A 404 -12.46 15.86 20.03
CA ALA A 404 -13.84 16.28 19.80
C ALA A 404 -14.85 15.15 20.09
N LEU A 405 -14.59 13.93 19.62
CA LEU A 405 -15.41 12.76 19.94
C LEU A 405 -15.43 12.48 21.45
N THR A 406 -14.27 12.57 22.11
CA THR A 406 -14.15 12.34 23.56
C THR A 406 -14.94 13.39 24.34
N VAL A 407 -14.80 14.67 24.00
CA VAL A 407 -15.54 15.77 24.61
C VAL A 407 -17.04 15.59 24.40
N LEU A 408 -17.49 15.20 23.20
CA LEU A 408 -18.90 14.93 22.92
C LEU A 408 -19.46 13.84 23.84
N ILE A 409 -18.76 12.71 23.99
CA ILE A 409 -19.18 11.61 24.90
C ILE A 409 -19.29 12.11 26.34
N VAL A 410 -18.29 12.88 26.79
CA VAL A 410 -18.24 13.43 28.17
C VAL A 410 -19.34 14.47 28.41
N LEU A 411 -19.59 15.38 27.45
CA LEU A 411 -20.66 16.38 27.54
C LEU A 411 -22.04 15.73 27.56
N CYS A 412 -22.28 14.70 26.72
CA CYS A 412 -23.51 13.92 26.77
C CYS A 412 -23.69 13.24 28.14
N ALA A 413 -22.61 12.71 28.72
CA ALA A 413 -22.67 12.13 30.07
C ALA A 413 -23.01 13.19 31.14
N HIS A 414 -22.43 14.39 31.06
CA HIS A 414 -22.78 15.50 31.96
C HIS A 414 -24.23 15.96 31.77
N ALA A 415 -24.72 16.05 30.53
CA ALA A 415 -26.12 16.38 30.25
C ALA A 415 -27.06 15.34 30.89
N ILE A 416 -26.73 14.04 30.74
CA ILE A 416 -27.48 12.95 31.38
C ILE A 416 -27.44 13.08 32.90
N ARG A 417 -26.28 13.37 33.49
CA ARG A 417 -26.13 13.61 34.94
C ARG A 417 -27.08 14.69 35.46
N TRP A 418 -27.30 15.76 34.68
CA TRP A 418 -28.18 16.87 35.07
C TRP A 418 -29.66 16.54 34.99
N ILE A 419 -30.07 15.70 34.03
CA ILE A 419 -31.47 15.31 33.84
C ILE A 419 -31.82 13.98 34.50
N TRP A 420 -30.87 13.31 35.17
CA TRP A 420 -31.04 11.98 35.75
C TRP A 420 -32.01 12.01 36.94
N ASP A 421 -33.27 11.65 36.70
CA ASP A 421 -34.29 11.49 37.73
C ASP A 421 -35.07 10.17 37.52
N PRO A 422 -34.42 9.03 37.78
CA PRO A 422 -35.02 7.75 37.46
C PRO A 422 -36.16 7.38 38.44
N ALA A 423 -36.32 8.09 39.56
CA ALA A 423 -37.47 7.96 40.46
C ALA A 423 -38.75 8.53 39.83
N ALA A 424 -38.64 9.52 38.93
CA ALA A 424 -39.76 10.01 38.15
C ALA A 424 -40.17 9.06 37.00
N TRP A 425 -39.31 8.10 36.63
CA TRP A 425 -39.49 7.26 35.44
C TRP A 425 -39.73 5.77 35.76
N ILE A 426 -39.24 5.30 36.91
CA ILE A 426 -39.25 3.90 37.31
C ILE A 426 -39.85 3.78 38.71
N ALA A 427 -40.75 2.81 38.90
CA ALA A 427 -41.37 2.56 40.19
C ALA A 427 -40.32 2.31 41.29
N PRO A 428 -40.55 2.79 42.54
CA PRO A 428 -39.61 2.60 43.64
C PRO A 428 -39.30 1.12 43.85
N SER A 429 -38.00 0.80 43.99
CA SER A 429 -37.54 -0.55 44.30
C SER A 429 -36.57 -0.53 45.49
N PRO A 430 -36.42 -1.64 46.24
CA PRO A 430 -35.48 -1.72 47.36
C PRO A 430 -34.02 -1.43 46.95
N VAL A 431 -33.70 -1.65 45.68
CA VAL A 431 -32.37 -1.43 45.08
C VAL A 431 -32.23 -0.08 44.37
N ALA A 432 -33.26 0.78 44.41
CA ALA A 432 -33.26 2.07 43.73
C ALA A 432 -32.09 2.97 44.15
N HIS A 433 -31.65 2.88 45.41
CA HIS A 433 -30.50 3.59 45.94
C HIS A 433 -29.17 3.32 45.19
N LEU A 434 -29.06 2.21 44.44
CA LEU A 434 -27.86 1.89 43.65
C LEU A 434 -27.80 2.66 42.33
N TRP A 435 -28.95 3.02 41.75
CA TRP A 435 -29.04 3.65 40.42
C TRP A 435 -29.69 5.04 40.43
N ALA A 436 -30.29 5.46 41.55
CA ALA A 436 -30.94 6.75 41.69
C ALA A 436 -29.96 7.95 41.71
N SER A 437 -28.67 7.72 41.96
CA SER A 437 -27.69 8.80 41.99
C SER A 437 -27.41 9.36 40.60
N ALA A 438 -27.28 10.69 40.49
CA ALA A 438 -26.87 11.35 39.25
C ALA A 438 -25.51 10.83 38.74
N GLU A 439 -24.61 10.45 39.65
CA GLU A 439 -23.32 9.82 39.33
C GLU A 439 -23.49 8.49 38.60
N PHE A 440 -24.49 7.70 38.96
CA PHE A 440 -24.79 6.46 38.25
C PHE A 440 -25.19 6.74 36.81
N GLY A 441 -26.08 7.72 36.58
CA GLY A 441 -26.47 8.16 35.24
C GLY A 441 -25.29 8.62 34.39
N PHE A 442 -24.38 9.40 34.99
CA PHE A 442 -23.13 9.83 34.35
C PHE A 442 -22.24 8.65 33.93
N VAL A 443 -21.98 7.71 34.86
CA VAL A 443 -21.15 6.53 34.59
C VAL A 443 -21.78 5.64 33.52
N LEU A 444 -23.10 5.42 33.59
CA LEU A 444 -23.84 4.64 32.59
C LEU A 444 -23.76 5.29 31.20
N ALA A 445 -23.92 6.60 31.12
CA ALA A 445 -23.78 7.35 29.87
C ALA A 445 -22.37 7.24 29.27
N LEU A 446 -21.32 7.34 30.10
CA LEU A 446 -19.94 7.12 29.66
C LEU A 446 -19.72 5.70 29.14
N LEU A 447 -20.21 4.69 29.88
CA LEU A 447 -20.13 3.28 29.47
C LEU A 447 -20.82 3.03 28.13
N MET A 448 -22.02 3.56 27.96
CA MET A 448 -22.79 3.44 26.72
C MET A 448 -22.11 4.18 25.57
N GLY A 449 -21.68 5.43 25.77
CA GLY A 449 -21.03 6.23 24.73
C GLY A 449 -19.72 5.61 24.26
N ALA A 450 -18.85 5.20 25.20
CA ALA A 450 -17.60 4.51 24.88
C ALA A 450 -17.86 3.12 24.28
N GLY A 451 -18.81 2.36 24.84
CA GLY A 451 -19.17 1.02 24.39
C GLY A 451 -19.74 1.00 22.96
N LEU A 452 -20.71 1.87 22.65
CA LEU A 452 -21.28 2.01 21.31
C LEU A 452 -20.22 2.44 20.30
N SER A 453 -19.38 3.40 20.66
CA SER A 453 -18.26 3.84 19.81
C SER A 453 -17.32 2.67 19.52
N LEU A 454 -16.92 1.91 20.55
CA LEU A 454 -16.08 0.72 20.40
C LEU A 454 -16.77 -0.38 19.58
N MET A 455 -18.07 -0.60 19.71
CA MET A 455 -18.80 -1.56 18.88
C MET A 455 -18.70 -1.23 17.38
N VAL A 456 -18.70 0.06 17.03
CA VAL A 456 -18.52 0.52 15.65
C VAL A 456 -17.07 0.31 15.19
N VAL A 457 -16.09 0.78 15.97
CA VAL A 457 -14.70 0.86 15.50
C VAL A 457 -13.85 -0.39 15.76
N ALA A 458 -14.25 -1.24 16.73
CA ALA A 458 -13.50 -2.41 17.19
C ALA A 458 -14.01 -3.74 16.63
N ARG A 459 -15.11 -3.76 15.87
CA ARG A 459 -15.83 -4.99 15.43
C ARG A 459 -14.93 -6.04 14.77
N ARG A 460 -13.94 -5.62 13.97
CA ARG A 460 -13.01 -6.53 13.27
C ARG A 460 -11.60 -6.55 13.86
N ARG A 461 -11.31 -5.65 14.80
CA ARG A 461 -9.95 -5.35 15.27
C ARG A 461 -9.90 -5.06 16.77
N SER A 462 -10.62 -5.85 17.56
CA SER A 462 -10.84 -5.60 18.98
C SER A 462 -9.55 -5.51 19.81
N TRP A 463 -8.51 -6.27 19.44
CA TRP A 463 -7.19 -6.24 20.08
C TRP A 463 -6.48 -4.88 19.95
N GLN A 464 -6.75 -4.11 18.88
CA GLN A 464 -6.16 -2.77 18.72
C GLN A 464 -6.65 -1.82 19.82
N TYR A 465 -7.86 -2.05 20.31
CA TYR A 465 -8.49 -1.34 21.42
C TYR A 465 -8.27 -2.03 22.77
N GLY A 466 -7.53 -3.14 22.81
CA GLY A 466 -7.07 -3.78 24.05
C GLY A 466 -8.01 -4.83 24.62
N TRP A 467 -8.97 -5.28 23.82
CA TRP A 467 -9.82 -6.43 24.11
C TRP A 467 -9.07 -7.74 23.87
N SER A 468 -8.05 -7.98 24.68
CA SER A 468 -7.25 -9.20 24.67
C SER A 468 -6.80 -9.54 26.09
N ALA A 469 -6.47 -10.81 26.33
CA ALA A 469 -5.83 -11.22 27.58
C ALA A 469 -4.48 -10.49 27.74
N PRO A 470 -4.09 -10.09 28.98
CA PRO A 470 -2.85 -9.38 29.21
C PRO A 470 -1.63 -10.26 28.96
N ILE A 471 -0.58 -9.67 28.37
CA ILE A 471 0.67 -10.34 28.03
C ILE A 471 1.83 -9.73 28.80
N GLY A 472 2.76 -10.58 29.26
CA GLY A 472 3.93 -10.15 30.03
C GLY A 472 3.59 -9.69 31.44
N LYS A 473 4.63 -9.40 32.23
CA LYS A 473 4.51 -8.96 33.64
C LYS A 473 5.12 -7.58 33.91
N GLN A 474 5.83 -7.00 32.94
CA GLN A 474 6.58 -5.74 33.16
C GLN A 474 5.69 -4.53 33.41
N TRP A 475 4.41 -4.57 32.99
CA TRP A 475 3.44 -3.54 33.31
C TRP A 475 3.18 -3.40 34.82
N MET A 476 3.44 -4.45 35.62
CA MET A 476 3.26 -4.41 37.07
C MET A 476 4.18 -3.40 37.76
N LEU A 477 5.33 -3.07 37.15
CA LEU A 477 6.27 -2.07 37.66
C LEU A 477 5.66 -0.66 37.75
N LEU A 478 4.55 -0.42 37.06
CA LEU A 478 3.87 0.87 37.00
C LEU A 478 2.70 0.97 38.00
N LEU A 479 2.35 -0.12 38.69
CA LEU A 479 1.30 -0.11 39.70
C LEU A 479 1.56 0.89 40.84
N PRO A 480 2.78 1.02 41.39
CA PRO A 480 3.06 2.03 42.42
C PRO A 480 2.85 3.46 41.92
N VAL A 481 3.20 3.74 40.65
CA VAL A 481 3.01 5.06 40.03
C VAL A 481 1.53 5.36 39.82
N ALA A 482 0.75 4.37 39.37
CA ALA A 482 -0.70 4.49 39.24
C ALA A 482 -1.37 4.72 40.61
N ALA A 483 -0.97 3.97 41.64
CA ALA A 483 -1.46 4.12 43.00
C ALA A 483 -1.15 5.50 43.58
N LEU A 484 0.08 6.01 43.36
CA LEU A 484 0.48 7.37 43.75
C LEU A 484 -0.39 8.44 43.05
N GLY A 485 -0.64 8.29 41.75
CA GLY A 485 -1.53 9.18 41.00
C GLY A 485 -2.96 9.18 41.55
N GLY A 486 -3.48 8.01 41.93
CA GLY A 486 -4.77 7.88 42.63
C GLY A 486 -4.79 8.55 44.00
N TRP A 487 -3.77 8.31 44.83
CA TRP A 487 -3.63 8.90 46.16
C TRP A 487 -3.58 10.44 46.13
N LEU A 488 -2.93 11.02 45.10
CA LEU A 488 -2.92 12.46 44.84
C LEU A 488 -4.30 13.03 44.42
N GLY A 489 -5.32 12.19 44.28
CA GLY A 489 -6.66 12.57 43.82
C GLY A 489 -6.81 12.60 42.29
N GLY A 490 -5.86 11.99 41.57
CA GLY A 490 -5.85 11.97 40.11
C GLY A 490 -6.87 11.04 39.47
N VAL A 491 -7.41 10.12 40.25
CA VAL A 491 -8.50 9.24 39.82
C VAL A 491 -9.81 9.85 40.25
N TRP A 492 -10.69 10.11 39.28
CA TRP A 492 -12.04 10.57 39.59
C TRP A 492 -12.85 9.40 40.15
N ALA A 493 -13.31 9.56 41.39
CA ALA A 493 -14.30 8.71 42.02
C ALA A 493 -15.28 9.60 42.80
N PRO A 494 -16.59 9.33 42.75
CA PRO A 494 -17.58 10.16 43.41
C PRO A 494 -17.41 10.08 44.94
N ALA A 495 -16.75 11.07 45.54
CA ALA A 495 -16.41 11.08 46.96
C ALA A 495 -17.38 11.92 47.83
N ALA A 496 -18.18 12.81 47.24
CA ALA A 496 -18.90 13.85 48.00
C ALA A 496 -20.25 13.41 48.63
N PRO A 497 -21.14 12.62 47.99
CA PRO A 497 -22.46 12.36 48.58
C PRO A 497 -22.51 11.16 49.55
N ALA A 498 -21.72 10.10 49.30
CA ALA A 498 -21.90 8.84 50.01
C ALA A 498 -21.15 8.73 51.36
N ALA A 499 -20.27 9.68 51.68
CA ALA A 499 -19.73 9.82 53.03
C ALA A 499 -20.77 10.39 54.02
N ALA A 500 -21.76 11.15 53.53
CA ALA A 500 -22.80 11.76 54.36
C ALA A 500 -23.94 10.77 54.72
N ASP A 501 -24.27 9.84 53.82
CA ASP A 501 -25.43 8.93 53.97
C ASP A 501 -25.09 7.55 54.57
N GLY A 502 -23.82 7.29 54.92
CA GLY A 502 -23.38 6.03 55.53
C GLY A 502 -23.46 4.76 54.65
N ASN A 503 -23.98 4.87 53.41
CA ASN A 503 -24.15 3.75 52.50
C ASN A 503 -22.87 3.43 51.71
N ARG A 504 -21.97 2.65 52.33
CA ARG A 504 -20.70 2.24 51.74
C ARG A 504 -20.86 1.45 50.43
N VAL A 505 -21.92 0.64 50.28
CA VAL A 505 -22.12 -0.21 49.08
C VAL A 505 -22.38 0.62 47.82
N ALA A 506 -23.14 1.70 47.93
CA ALA A 506 -23.40 2.64 46.84
C ALA A 506 -22.17 3.50 46.46
N LEU A 507 -21.14 3.55 47.30
CA LEU A 507 -19.83 4.16 46.98
C LEU A 507 -18.91 3.15 46.26
N PHE A 508 -18.89 1.91 46.75
CA PHE A 508 -17.98 0.86 46.27
C PHE A 508 -18.26 0.42 44.83
N LEU A 509 -19.52 0.14 44.48
CA LEU A 509 -19.86 -0.41 43.16
C LEU A 509 -19.65 0.58 42.00
N PRO A 510 -20.22 1.81 42.03
CA PRO A 510 -19.97 2.78 40.96
C PRO A 510 -18.55 3.36 41.02
N GLY A 511 -17.96 3.55 42.22
CA GLY A 511 -16.67 4.20 42.38
C GLY A 511 -15.44 3.31 42.13
N LEU A 512 -15.45 2.04 42.53
CA LEU A 512 -14.30 1.14 42.34
C LEU A 512 -14.41 0.21 41.13
N ILE A 513 -15.62 0.03 40.57
CA ILE A 513 -15.83 -0.92 39.47
C ILE A 513 -16.36 -0.19 38.23
N ALA A 514 -17.57 0.37 38.30
CA ALA A 514 -18.23 0.88 37.09
C ALA A 514 -17.47 2.06 36.47
N MET A 515 -17.02 3.01 37.29
CA MET A 515 -16.29 4.18 36.82
C MET A 515 -14.89 3.84 36.26
N PRO A 516 -14.05 3.04 36.94
CA PRO A 516 -12.82 2.52 36.35
C PRO A 516 -13.03 1.86 34.99
N ILE A 517 -14.08 1.03 34.84
CA ILE A 517 -14.41 0.42 33.55
C ILE A 517 -14.77 1.50 32.53
N ALA A 518 -15.66 2.44 32.87
CA ALA A 518 -16.12 3.50 31.98
C ALA A 518 -14.96 4.37 31.44
N VAL A 519 -14.11 4.84 32.35
CA VAL A 519 -12.96 5.69 32.00
C VAL A 519 -11.95 4.90 31.19
N GLU A 520 -11.59 3.69 31.60
CA GLU A 520 -10.57 2.94 30.87
C GLU A 520 -11.07 2.48 29.49
N LEU A 521 -12.36 2.19 29.33
CA LEU A 521 -12.98 1.98 28.02
C LEU A 521 -12.87 3.24 27.14
N LEU A 522 -13.12 4.42 27.70
CA LEU A 522 -13.03 5.68 26.96
C LEU A 522 -11.57 6.01 26.59
N PHE A 523 -10.66 6.09 27.56
CA PHE A 523 -9.32 6.63 27.33
C PHE A 523 -8.33 5.58 26.83
N ARG A 524 -8.33 4.35 27.38
CA ARG A 524 -7.34 3.31 27.04
C ARG A 524 -7.88 2.36 25.98
N GLY A 525 -9.21 2.25 25.90
CA GLY A 525 -9.92 1.54 24.85
C GLY A 525 -10.01 2.40 23.60
N LEU A 526 -10.95 3.35 23.60
CA LEU A 526 -11.31 4.14 22.43
C LEU A 526 -10.24 5.14 22.02
N VAL A 527 -9.87 6.10 22.88
CA VAL A 527 -8.94 7.19 22.55
C VAL A 527 -7.55 6.65 22.20
N HIS A 528 -6.94 5.86 23.08
CA HIS A 528 -5.64 5.25 22.83
C HIS A 528 -5.67 4.34 21.60
N GLY A 529 -6.72 3.51 21.45
CA GLY A 529 -6.88 2.63 20.30
C GLY A 529 -6.97 3.37 18.96
N LEU A 530 -7.70 4.49 18.91
CA LEU A 530 -7.78 5.34 17.72
C LEU A 530 -6.44 6.01 17.39
N LEU A 531 -5.73 6.52 18.40
CA LEU A 531 -4.40 7.10 18.21
C LEU A 531 -3.36 6.06 17.76
N ALA A 532 -3.45 4.83 18.29
CA ALA A 532 -2.59 3.70 17.97
C ALA A 532 -2.70 3.24 16.51
N GLN A 533 -3.79 3.58 15.81
CA GLN A 533 -3.96 3.20 14.42
C GLN A 533 -2.91 3.79 13.48
N HIS A 534 -2.20 4.84 13.87
CA HIS A 534 -1.23 5.55 13.01
C HIS A 534 0.08 5.89 13.73
N ALA A 535 0.33 5.24 14.86
CA ALA A 535 1.52 5.47 15.66
C ALA A 535 2.14 4.16 16.11
N LEU A 536 3.45 4.19 16.37
CA LEU A 536 4.13 3.09 17.01
C LEU A 536 3.62 2.94 18.45
N VAL A 537 3.41 1.69 18.86
CA VAL A 537 2.91 1.31 20.18
C VAL A 537 3.87 0.30 20.74
N GLN A 538 4.14 0.38 22.03
CA GLN A 538 5.08 -0.54 22.67
C GLN A 538 4.61 -2.00 22.61
N ARG A 539 5.58 -2.92 22.72
CA ARG A 539 5.33 -4.34 22.93
C ARG A 539 5.66 -4.71 24.37
N SER A 540 5.14 -5.84 24.85
CA SER A 540 5.50 -6.37 26.18
C SER A 540 7.00 -6.67 26.34
N ASP A 541 7.72 -6.89 25.24
CA ASP A 541 9.13 -7.27 25.19
C ASP A 541 10.01 -6.27 24.42
N SER A 542 9.46 -5.16 23.94
CA SER A 542 10.27 -4.10 23.32
C SER A 542 11.02 -3.29 24.36
N ARG A 543 11.99 -2.49 23.89
CA ARG A 543 12.53 -1.38 24.67
C ARG A 543 11.42 -0.40 25.04
N TRP A 544 11.59 0.27 26.17
CA TRP A 544 10.67 1.26 26.69
C TRP A 544 10.83 2.56 25.89
N PHE A 545 9.74 3.07 25.30
CA PHE A 545 9.72 4.36 24.63
C PHE A 545 8.38 5.06 24.85
N LEU A 546 8.37 6.39 24.86
CA LEU A 546 7.13 7.14 24.95
C LEU A 546 6.41 7.17 23.60
N SER A 547 5.20 6.60 23.55
CA SER A 547 4.37 6.61 22.36
C SER A 547 3.45 7.84 22.32
N TRP A 548 3.11 8.30 21.11
CA TRP A 548 2.12 9.36 20.92
C TRP A 548 0.72 9.02 21.48
N PRO A 549 0.22 7.77 21.34
CA PRO A 549 -1.05 7.36 21.95
C PRO A 549 -1.08 7.46 23.48
N ILE A 550 0.04 7.19 24.17
CA ILE A 550 0.13 7.37 25.64
C ILE A 550 -0.02 8.85 25.97
N LEU A 551 0.74 9.72 25.31
CA LEU A 551 0.69 11.16 25.59
C LEU A 551 -0.70 11.74 25.30
N GLY A 552 -1.28 11.43 24.13
CA GLY A 552 -2.59 11.93 23.75
C GLY A 552 -3.71 11.48 24.68
N SER A 553 -3.75 10.19 25.03
CA SER A 553 -4.77 9.68 25.97
C SER A 553 -4.58 10.23 27.39
N THR A 554 -3.34 10.46 27.84
CA THR A 554 -3.02 11.10 29.14
C THR A 554 -3.52 12.53 29.22
N VAL A 555 -3.26 13.35 28.18
CA VAL A 555 -3.70 14.75 28.12
C VAL A 555 -5.22 14.84 28.15
N LEU A 556 -5.91 14.00 27.38
CA LEU A 556 -7.38 13.99 27.36
C LEU A 556 -7.97 13.50 28.69
N TYR A 557 -7.33 12.53 29.35
CA TYR A 557 -7.73 12.08 30.69
C TYR A 557 -7.56 13.18 31.74
N ALA A 558 -6.43 13.90 31.72
CA ALA A 558 -6.21 15.04 32.61
C ALA A 558 -7.21 16.17 32.36
N GLY A 559 -7.54 16.44 31.09
CA GLY A 559 -8.61 17.38 30.72
C GLY A 559 -9.99 16.96 31.24
N PHE A 560 -10.30 15.67 31.18
CA PHE A 560 -11.51 15.10 31.79
C PHE A 560 -11.54 15.28 33.31
N ALA A 561 -10.42 15.02 33.99
CA ALA A 561 -10.31 15.27 35.44
C ALA A 561 -10.51 16.77 35.75
N ALA A 562 -9.90 17.66 34.97
CA ALA A 562 -10.08 19.11 35.12
C ALA A 562 -11.54 19.53 34.94
N LEU A 563 -12.23 19.04 33.90
CA LEU A 563 -13.64 19.35 33.68
C LEU A 563 -14.51 18.93 34.86
N ASN A 564 -14.24 17.76 35.46
CA ASN A 564 -14.98 17.30 36.63
C ASN A 564 -14.67 18.11 37.89
N ILE A 565 -13.42 18.54 38.08
CA ILE A 565 -13.03 19.39 39.23
C ILE A 565 -13.68 20.77 39.11
N PHE A 566 -13.54 21.44 37.96
CA PHE A 566 -14.05 22.80 37.77
C PHE A 566 -15.55 22.88 37.48
N GLY A 567 -16.18 21.76 37.07
CA GLY A 567 -17.62 21.67 36.87
C GLY A 567 -18.45 21.62 38.16
N HIS A 568 -17.81 21.44 39.32
CA HIS A 568 -18.48 21.45 40.62
C HIS A 568 -18.48 22.86 41.25
N PRO A 569 -19.65 23.44 41.58
CA PRO A 569 -19.74 24.72 42.26
C PRO A 569 -18.98 24.68 43.61
N GLY A 570 -18.00 25.56 43.79
CA GLY A 570 -17.24 25.69 45.04
C GLY A 570 -15.84 25.04 45.07
N ALA A 571 -15.41 24.34 44.02
CA ALA A 571 -14.13 23.63 43.97
C ALA A 571 -12.87 24.53 44.13
N ALA A 572 -12.99 25.84 43.87
CA ALA A 572 -11.89 26.81 43.99
C ALA A 572 -12.10 27.86 45.11
N ALA A 573 -13.13 27.71 45.94
CA ALA A 573 -13.54 28.75 46.89
C ALA A 573 -12.90 28.63 48.29
N ALA A 574 -12.25 27.51 48.61
CA ALA A 574 -11.64 27.29 49.94
C ALA A 574 -10.14 27.68 49.98
N PRO A 575 -9.64 28.25 51.10
CA PRO A 575 -8.20 28.45 51.31
C PRO A 575 -7.44 27.12 51.19
N GLY A 576 -6.40 27.05 50.36
CA GLY A 576 -5.65 25.81 50.08
C GLY A 576 -6.20 24.95 48.93
N ALA A 577 -7.36 25.30 48.35
CA ALA A 577 -7.96 24.55 47.24
C ALA A 577 -7.07 24.48 46.00
N TRP A 578 -6.24 25.49 45.73
CA TRP A 578 -5.35 25.48 44.56
C TRP A 578 -4.27 24.41 44.65
N LEU A 579 -3.75 24.12 45.85
CA LEU A 579 -2.75 23.08 46.04
C LEU A 579 -3.37 21.68 45.84
N SER A 580 -4.59 21.46 46.35
CA SER A 580 -5.31 20.20 46.16
C SER A 580 -5.77 20.00 44.72
N VAL A 581 -6.20 21.06 44.03
CA VAL A 581 -6.50 21.04 42.58
C VAL A 581 -5.24 20.74 41.77
N ALA A 582 -4.11 21.39 42.07
CA ALA A 582 -2.84 21.13 41.39
C ALA A 582 -2.36 19.69 41.64
N ALA A 583 -2.47 19.19 42.88
CA ALA A 583 -2.14 17.81 43.22
C ALA A 583 -3.04 16.82 42.48
N ALA A 584 -4.35 17.07 42.39
CA ALA A 584 -5.29 16.21 41.67
C ALA A 584 -5.02 16.20 40.15
N LEU A 585 -4.73 17.35 39.54
CA LEU A 585 -4.39 17.40 38.11
C LEU A 585 -3.04 16.75 37.81
N GLY A 586 -2.04 16.98 38.67
CA GLY A 586 -0.74 16.30 38.59
C GLY A 586 -0.87 14.79 38.78
N GLY A 587 -1.69 14.36 39.73
CA GLY A 587 -2.06 12.97 39.96
C GLY A 587 -2.79 12.37 38.76
N ALA A 588 -3.69 13.12 38.12
CA ALA A 588 -4.45 12.67 36.96
C ALA A 588 -3.53 12.48 35.75
N PHE A 589 -2.57 13.39 35.56
CA PHE A 589 -1.53 13.22 34.55
C PHE A 589 -0.65 12.00 34.84
N LEU A 590 -0.21 11.83 36.10
CA LEU A 590 0.65 10.72 36.52
C LEU A 590 -0.03 9.35 36.36
N PHE A 591 -1.27 9.22 36.87
CA PHE A 591 -2.10 8.03 36.66
C PHE A 591 -2.39 7.83 35.17
N GLY A 592 -2.74 8.93 34.51
CA GLY A 592 -2.91 9.08 33.07
C GLY A 592 -1.88 8.30 32.26
N PHE A 593 -0.63 8.69 32.53
CA PHE A 593 0.58 8.19 31.93
C PHE A 593 0.83 6.73 32.29
N ALA A 594 0.79 6.38 33.59
CA ALA A 594 1.02 5.02 34.07
C ALA A 594 0.03 4.02 33.45
N ALA A 595 -1.27 4.34 33.45
CA ALA A 595 -2.30 3.49 32.86
C ALA A 595 -2.12 3.32 31.34
N GLY A 596 -1.68 4.37 30.63
CA GLY A 596 -1.33 4.29 29.22
C GLY A 596 -0.19 3.31 28.95
N TRP A 597 0.88 3.38 29.75
CA TRP A 597 1.98 2.42 29.66
C TRP A 597 1.56 0.99 30.02
N ILE A 598 0.75 0.82 31.07
CA ILE A 598 0.19 -0.48 31.47
C ILE A 598 -0.61 -1.09 30.30
N ARG A 599 -1.44 -0.27 29.65
CA ARG A 599 -2.24 -0.66 28.48
C ARG A 599 -1.39 -1.12 27.30
N GLU A 600 -0.29 -0.43 27.00
CA GLU A 600 0.61 -0.85 25.91
C GLU A 600 1.44 -2.07 26.30
N ARG A 601 2.06 -2.10 27.48
CA ARG A 601 2.95 -3.20 27.89
C ARG A 601 2.20 -4.52 28.11
N SER A 602 0.92 -4.46 28.48
CA SER A 602 0.06 -5.64 28.61
C SER A 602 -0.70 -5.99 27.33
N HIS A 603 -0.74 -5.08 26.35
CA HIS A 603 -1.67 -5.08 25.22
C HIS A 603 -3.16 -5.18 25.61
N SER A 604 -3.53 -4.96 26.87
CA SER A 604 -4.86 -5.26 27.40
C SER A 604 -5.43 -4.09 28.16
N LEU A 605 -6.76 -3.95 28.11
CA LEU A 605 -7.51 -3.02 28.95
C LEU A 605 -7.62 -3.48 30.40
N PHE A 606 -7.65 -4.80 30.63
CA PHE A 606 -7.95 -5.35 31.96
C PHE A 606 -6.95 -4.91 33.03
N PRO A 607 -5.62 -4.88 32.78
CA PRO A 607 -4.67 -4.37 33.76
C PRO A 607 -4.83 -2.88 34.03
N ALA A 608 -5.21 -2.08 33.03
CA ALA A 608 -5.47 -0.66 33.22
C ALA A 608 -6.72 -0.45 34.10
N MET A 609 -7.80 -1.20 33.85
CA MET A 609 -9.01 -1.20 34.69
C MET A 609 -8.70 -1.61 36.13
N LEU A 610 -7.95 -2.69 36.33
CA LEU A 610 -7.53 -3.14 37.66
C LEU A 610 -6.67 -2.09 38.37
N SER A 611 -5.71 -1.49 37.65
CA SER A 611 -4.84 -0.44 38.20
C SER A 611 -5.64 0.80 38.60
N HIS A 612 -6.66 1.15 37.82
CA HIS A 612 -7.60 2.22 38.13
C HIS A 612 -8.40 1.90 39.39
N SER A 613 -8.99 0.71 39.50
CA SER A 613 -9.72 0.28 40.70
C SER A 613 -8.83 0.32 41.96
N LEU A 614 -7.57 -0.12 41.86
CA LEU A 614 -6.60 -0.05 42.96
C LEU A 614 -6.24 1.40 43.33
N ALA A 615 -6.05 2.27 42.33
CA ALA A 615 -5.76 3.69 42.53
C ALA A 615 -6.95 4.43 43.15
N ALA A 616 -8.19 4.10 42.75
CA ALA A 616 -9.41 4.59 43.38
C ALA A 616 -9.50 4.12 44.84
N ALA A 617 -9.23 2.85 45.12
CA ALA A 617 -9.21 2.32 46.48
C ALA A 617 -8.17 3.02 47.35
N ALA A 618 -6.97 3.29 46.83
CA ALA A 618 -5.94 4.07 47.53
C ALA A 618 -6.42 5.49 47.85
N ALA A 619 -7.15 6.14 46.92
CA ALA A 619 -7.71 7.47 47.14
C ALA A 619 -8.79 7.51 48.24
N PHE A 620 -9.49 6.40 48.49
CA PHE A 620 -10.53 6.29 49.53
C PHE A 620 -10.00 5.81 50.89
N LEU A 621 -9.03 4.90 50.91
CA LEU A 621 -8.60 4.20 52.12
C LEU A 621 -7.40 4.88 52.81
N LEU A 622 -6.61 5.67 52.10
CA LEU A 622 -5.45 6.33 52.65
C LEU A 622 -5.78 7.78 53.04
N PRO A 623 -5.38 8.24 54.23
CA PRO A 623 -5.53 9.64 54.60
C PRO A 623 -4.74 10.54 53.64
N ARG A 624 -5.35 11.65 53.22
CA ARG A 624 -4.67 12.71 52.48
C ARG A 624 -3.94 13.61 53.47
N LEU A 625 -2.70 14.01 53.13
CA LEU A 625 -1.85 14.80 54.02
C LEU A 625 -2.17 16.32 54.00
N TRP A 626 -3.22 16.74 53.29
CA TRP A 626 -3.58 18.14 53.06
C TRP A 626 -5.09 18.36 53.06
#